data_AF-A0A0M3IC41-F1
#
_entry.id   AF-A0A0M3IC41-F1
#
_cell.length_a   1.000
_cell.length_b   1.000
_cell.length_c   1.000
_cell.angle_alpha   90.00
_cell.angle_beta   90.00
_cell.angle_gamma   90.00
#
_symmetry.space_group_name_H-M   'P 1'
#
loop_
_entity.id
_entity.type
_entity.pdbx_description
1 polymer ?
#
loop_
_entity_poly.entity_id
_entity_poly.type
_entity_poly.pdbx_seq_one_letter_code
_entity_poly.pdbx_strand_id
1 'polypeptide(L)'
;ASGRTTGVVLDSGDGVTHTVPIYEGDFHFTLIVRIFNEPSAGGSWWPNFSKRQEKLCYVALDFEQEMATAASSSSLEKSYELPDGQVITVGNERFRCPEALFQPSFIGMESAGIHETTYNSIMKCDIDIRKDLYANNVLSGGSTMYPGIADRMQARRFKEITALAPSTMKIKIIAPPERKYSVWIGGSILASLSTFQQMWISKQEYDESGPSIVHRKCF
;
A
#
# COMPACT_ATOMS: atom_id res chain seq x y z
N ALA A 1 -11.71 -3.64 -5.95
CA ALA A 1 -11.30 -3.54 -7.37
C ALA A 1 -11.63 -2.16 -7.92
N SER A 2 -10.72 -1.51 -8.64
CA SER A 2 -10.89 -0.14 -9.16
C SER A 2 -11.45 -0.07 -10.59
N GLY A 3 -11.67 -1.22 -11.24
CA GLY A 3 -12.25 -1.32 -12.59
C GLY A 3 -11.35 -0.73 -13.69
N ARG A 4 -10.02 -0.78 -13.53
CA ARG A 4 -9.04 -0.22 -14.46
C ARG A 4 -8.08 -1.29 -14.91
N THR A 5 -7.66 -1.22 -16.18
CA THR A 5 -6.66 -2.09 -16.81
C THR A 5 -5.28 -1.42 -16.90
N THR A 6 -5.20 -0.11 -16.70
CA THR A 6 -3.94 0.65 -16.71
C THR A 6 -3.81 1.53 -15.48
N GLY A 7 -2.66 1.48 -14.83
CA GLY A 7 -2.33 2.25 -13.63
C GLY A 7 -1.20 1.63 -12.82
N VAL A 8 -0.84 2.25 -11.71
CA VAL A 8 0.08 1.65 -10.73
C VAL A 8 -0.70 1.26 -9.48
N VAL A 9 -0.48 0.05 -8.97
CA VAL A 9 -1.06 -0.42 -7.72
C VAL A 9 0.02 -0.35 -6.64
N LEU A 10 -0.22 0.44 -5.60
CA LEU A 10 0.54 0.38 -4.35
C LEU A 10 -0.25 -0.51 -3.38
N ASP A 11 0.21 -1.74 -3.20
CA ASP A 11 -0.38 -2.70 -2.26
C ASP A 11 0.50 -2.81 -1.02
N SER A 12 -0.04 -2.50 0.15
CA SER A 12 0.69 -2.63 1.42
C SER A 12 -0.08 -3.50 2.40
N GLY A 13 0.42 -4.72 2.59
CA GLY A 13 -0.11 -5.71 3.53
C GLY A 13 0.63 -5.71 4.87
N ASP A 14 0.54 -6.85 5.56
CA ASP A 14 1.07 -7.05 6.92
C ASP A 14 2.61 -7.17 6.96
N GLY A 15 3.23 -7.76 5.93
CA GLY A 15 4.69 -7.95 5.87
C GLY A 15 5.37 -7.49 4.58
N VAL A 16 4.60 -7.10 3.57
CA VAL A 16 5.15 -6.72 2.26
C VAL A 16 4.38 -5.56 1.66
N THR A 17 5.11 -4.66 1.02
CA THR A 17 4.60 -3.58 0.21
C THR A 17 5.08 -3.76 -1.24
N HIS A 18 4.17 -3.66 -2.19
CA HIS A 18 4.44 -3.81 -3.61
C HIS A 18 3.98 -2.58 -4.37
N THR A 19 4.77 -2.17 -5.35
CA THR A 19 4.34 -1.23 -6.39
C THR A 19 4.36 -1.93 -7.74
N VAL A 20 3.20 -2.05 -8.37
CA VAL A 20 3.00 -2.81 -9.60
C VAL A 20 2.39 -1.89 -10.67
N PRO A 21 3.18 -1.43 -11.66
CA PRO A 21 2.65 -0.80 -12.86
C PRO A 21 2.00 -1.85 -13.76
N ILE A 22 0.76 -1.58 -14.14
CA ILE A 22 -0.09 -2.41 -14.99
C ILE A 22 -0.47 -1.56 -16.20
N TYR A 23 -0.34 -2.13 -17.39
CA TYR A 23 -0.75 -1.50 -18.65
C TYR A 23 -1.58 -2.49 -19.46
N GLU A 24 -2.82 -2.14 -19.78
CA GLU A 24 -3.78 -2.96 -20.53
C GLU A 24 -4.00 -4.38 -19.96
N GLY A 25 -3.81 -4.57 -18.65
CA GLY A 25 -3.93 -5.86 -17.98
C GLY A 25 -2.60 -6.60 -17.80
N ASP A 26 -1.54 -6.19 -18.51
CA ASP A 26 -0.21 -6.76 -18.40
C ASP A 26 0.63 -6.00 -17.36
N PHE A 27 1.28 -6.73 -16.45
CA PHE A 27 2.19 -6.16 -15.47
C PHE A 27 3.62 -6.25 -15.99
N HIS A 28 4.34 -5.13 -16.00
CA HIS A 28 5.69 -5.08 -16.58
C HIS A 28 6.80 -5.43 -15.58
N PHE A 29 6.74 -4.93 -14.33
CA PHE A 29 7.76 -5.18 -13.30
C PHE A 29 7.26 -4.86 -11.89
N THR A 30 7.48 -5.75 -10.93
CA THR A 30 7.13 -5.51 -9.51
C THR A 30 8.35 -4.98 -8.74
N LEU A 31 8.24 -3.82 -8.08
CA LEU A 31 9.18 -3.48 -7.00
C LEU A 31 8.59 -3.98 -5.68
N ILE A 32 9.35 -4.82 -4.97
CA ILE A 32 8.97 -5.37 -3.68
C ILE A 32 9.79 -4.68 -2.60
N VAL A 33 9.11 -4.05 -1.64
CA VAL A 33 9.73 -3.51 -0.44
C VAL A 33 9.08 -4.19 0.75
N ARG A 34 9.85 -4.97 1.50
CA ARG A 34 9.42 -5.43 2.83
C ARG A 34 9.68 -4.28 3.78
N ILE A 35 8.65 -3.75 4.43
CA ILE A 35 8.78 -2.63 5.39
C ILE A 35 8.59 -3.15 6.83
N PHE A 36 7.76 -4.17 7.03
CA PHE A 36 7.55 -4.79 8.34
C PHE A 36 8.08 -6.22 8.31
N ASN A 37 9.08 -6.49 9.14
CA ASN A 37 9.35 -7.86 9.57
C ASN A 37 8.32 -8.20 10.64
N GLU A 38 7.63 -9.33 10.50
CA GLU A 38 6.90 -9.91 11.63
C GLU A 38 7.88 -10.01 12.80
N PRO A 39 7.56 -9.46 13.99
CA PRO A 39 8.34 -9.77 15.16
C PRO A 39 8.27 -11.28 15.35
N SER A 40 9.44 -11.94 15.44
CA SER A 40 9.57 -13.39 15.65
C SER A 40 8.91 -13.89 16.95
N ALA A 41 8.34 -12.98 17.75
CA ALA A 41 7.46 -13.27 18.87
C ALA A 41 6.00 -12.97 18.48
N GLY A 42 5.33 -13.95 17.85
CA GLY A 42 3.88 -14.01 17.68
C GLY A 42 3.16 -14.18 19.03
N GLY A 43 3.28 -13.20 19.92
CA GLY A 43 2.63 -13.20 21.23
C GLY A 43 1.15 -12.85 21.14
N SER A 44 0.37 -13.28 22.14
CA SER A 44 -1.06 -12.98 22.32
C SER A 44 -1.43 -11.49 22.30
N TRP A 45 -0.44 -10.60 22.40
CA TRP A 45 -0.56 -9.15 22.36
C TRP A 45 -0.64 -8.56 20.93
N TRP A 46 -0.18 -9.29 19.90
CA TRP A 46 -0.11 -8.79 18.52
C TRP A 46 -1.47 -8.37 17.93
N PRO A 47 -2.56 -9.16 18.08
CA PRO A 47 -3.88 -8.74 17.60
C PRO A 47 -4.38 -7.45 18.25
N ASN A 48 -4.05 -7.24 19.52
CA ASN A 48 -4.42 -6.02 20.26
C ASN A 48 -3.57 -4.82 19.86
N PHE A 49 -2.31 -5.04 19.46
CA PHE A 49 -1.46 -4.01 18.90
C PHE A 49 -1.92 -3.56 17.51
N SER A 50 -2.18 -4.50 16.60
CA SER A 50 -2.68 -4.21 15.25
C SER A 50 -4.01 -3.45 15.28
N LYS A 51 -4.97 -3.87 16.12
CA LYS A 51 -6.25 -3.13 16.30
C LYS A 51 -6.07 -1.71 16.85
N ARG A 52 -5.06 -1.47 17.69
CA ARG A 52 -4.75 -0.13 18.20
C ARG A 52 -4.18 0.75 17.09
N GLN A 53 -3.27 0.23 16.29
CA GLN A 53 -2.73 0.95 15.14
C GLN A 53 -3.83 1.37 14.17
N GLU A 54 -4.71 0.44 13.78
CA GLU A 54 -5.82 0.73 12.86
C GLU A 54 -6.76 1.85 13.37
N LYS A 55 -6.94 1.99 14.70
CA LYS A 55 -7.86 2.96 15.30
C LYS A 55 -7.24 4.30 15.66
N LEU A 56 -5.95 4.33 15.98
CA LEU A 56 -5.30 5.50 16.56
C LEU A 56 -4.33 6.19 15.61
N CYS A 57 -3.69 5.42 14.73
CA CYS A 57 -2.67 5.94 13.84
C CYS A 57 -3.24 6.69 12.64
N TYR A 58 -2.48 7.67 12.16
CA TYR A 58 -2.81 8.48 10.99
C TYR A 58 -1.53 8.99 10.34
N VAL A 59 -1.58 9.27 9.05
CA VAL A 59 -0.45 9.86 8.32
C VAL A 59 -0.57 11.38 8.42
N ALA A 60 0.49 12.03 8.93
CA ALA A 60 0.57 13.48 8.96
C ALA A 60 0.92 14.04 7.57
N LEU A 61 0.32 15.17 7.19
CA LEU A 61 0.66 15.85 5.93
C LEU A 61 2.06 16.45 5.97
N ASP A 62 2.42 17.07 7.10
CA ASP A 62 3.76 17.60 7.37
C ASP A 62 4.26 16.97 8.68
N PHE A 63 5.21 16.05 8.56
CA PHE A 63 5.71 15.31 9.71
C PHE A 63 6.48 16.22 10.70
N GLU A 64 7.27 17.18 10.20
CA GLU A 64 8.06 18.06 11.04
C GLU A 64 7.18 19.04 11.81
N GLN A 65 6.16 19.60 11.15
CA GLN A 65 5.19 20.47 11.79
C GLN A 65 4.35 19.71 12.84
N GLU A 66 3.93 18.48 12.54
CA GLU A 66 3.17 17.65 13.49
C GLU A 66 4.03 17.28 14.71
N MET A 67 5.32 16.98 14.51
CA MET A 67 6.28 16.77 15.59
C MET A 67 6.45 18.00 16.48
N ALA A 68 6.57 19.20 15.89
CA ALA A 68 6.65 20.45 16.64
C ALA A 68 5.37 20.70 17.46
N THR A 69 4.20 20.45 16.85
CA THR A 69 2.91 20.58 17.53
C THR A 69 2.80 19.63 18.71
N ALA A 70 3.19 18.36 18.52
CA ALA A 70 3.21 17.35 19.57
C ALA A 70 4.18 17.68 20.72
N ALA A 71 5.28 18.39 20.45
CA ALA A 71 6.21 18.85 21.48
C ALA A 71 5.64 20.01 22.31
N SER A 72 4.76 20.83 21.71
CA SER A 72 4.15 22.01 22.34
C SER A 72 2.77 21.77 22.96
N SER A 73 2.08 20.68 22.59
CA SER A 73 0.67 20.45 22.92
C SER A 73 0.35 18.97 23.11
N SER A 74 -0.44 18.65 24.13
CA SER A 74 -1.03 17.33 24.36
C SER A 74 -2.32 17.11 23.56
N SER A 75 -2.75 18.06 22.72
CA SER A 75 -3.98 17.96 21.92
C SER A 75 -3.98 16.77 20.93
N LEU A 76 -2.81 16.23 20.62
CA LEU A 76 -2.64 15.08 19.73
C LEU A 76 -2.69 13.74 20.49
N GLU A 77 -2.64 13.77 21.82
CA GLU A 77 -2.74 12.59 22.64
C GLU A 77 -4.15 12.01 22.60
N LYS A 78 -4.24 10.68 22.58
CA LYS A 78 -5.52 9.98 22.61
C LYS A 78 -5.42 8.80 23.57
N SER A 79 -6.39 8.73 24.49
CA SER A 79 -6.52 7.61 25.41
C SER A 79 -7.23 6.44 24.73
N TYR A 80 -6.75 5.22 24.99
CA TYR A 80 -7.31 3.98 24.48
C TYR A 80 -7.41 2.97 25.62
N GLU A 81 -8.60 2.39 25.78
CA GLU A 81 -8.87 1.35 26.77
C GLU A 81 -8.54 -0.04 26.20
N LEU A 82 -7.66 -0.76 26.89
CA LEU A 82 -7.31 -2.14 26.59
C LEU A 82 -8.42 -3.10 27.05
N PRO A 83 -8.49 -4.33 26.50
CA PRO A 83 -9.53 -5.30 26.89
C PRO A 83 -9.51 -5.72 28.36
N ASP A 84 -8.41 -5.49 29.07
CA ASP A 84 -8.25 -5.71 30.51
C ASP A 84 -8.70 -4.51 31.37
N GLY A 85 -9.24 -3.45 30.74
CA GLY A 85 -9.69 -2.21 31.39
C GLY A 85 -8.59 -1.18 31.62
N GLN A 86 -7.33 -1.47 31.27
CA GLN A 86 -6.24 -0.50 31.42
C GLN A 86 -6.34 0.59 30.33
N VAL A 87 -6.30 1.85 30.74
CA VAL A 87 -6.26 2.99 29.81
C VAL A 87 -4.82 3.38 29.55
N ILE A 88 -4.42 3.40 28.27
CA ILE A 88 -3.14 3.90 27.82
C ILE A 88 -3.31 5.21 27.05
N THR A 89 -2.35 6.12 27.17
CA THR A 89 -2.30 7.35 26.37
C THR A 89 -1.27 7.19 25.27
N VAL A 90 -1.67 7.45 24.03
CA VAL A 90 -0.78 7.41 22.86
C VAL A 90 -0.66 8.83 22.31
N GLY A 91 0.56 9.33 22.15
CA GLY A 91 0.87 10.69 21.73
C GLY A 91 1.35 10.73 20.29
N ASN A 92 2.60 11.15 20.10
CA ASN A 92 3.20 11.32 18.77
C ASN A 92 3.44 9.99 18.02
N GLU A 93 3.41 8.86 18.72
CA GLU A 93 3.53 7.53 18.11
C GLU A 93 2.42 7.25 17.09
N ARG A 94 1.28 7.93 17.23
CA ARG A 94 0.13 7.83 16.31
C ARG A 94 0.49 8.15 14.87
N PHE A 95 1.35 9.14 14.64
CA PHE A 95 1.78 9.53 13.29
C PHE A 95 3.22 9.14 12.97
N ARG A 96 4.07 8.90 13.98
CA ARG A 96 5.42 8.35 13.77
C ARG A 96 5.42 6.91 13.28
N CYS A 97 4.46 6.09 13.72
CA CYS A 97 4.36 4.70 13.27
C CYS A 97 4.16 4.58 11.75
N PRO A 98 3.17 5.25 11.13
CA PRO A 98 3.00 5.19 9.68
C PRO A 98 4.06 6.00 8.91
N GLU A 99 4.80 6.92 9.55
CA GLU A 99 5.94 7.60 8.90
C GLU A 99 7.02 6.62 8.45
N ALA A 100 7.17 5.46 9.10
CA ALA A 100 8.09 4.41 8.66
C ALA A 100 7.82 3.90 7.22
N LEU A 101 6.59 4.07 6.70
CA LEU A 101 6.28 3.78 5.30
C LEU A 101 6.93 4.78 4.34
N PHE A 102 7.08 6.04 4.77
CA PHE A 102 7.69 7.11 3.97
C PHE A 102 9.19 7.23 4.26
N GLN A 103 9.61 7.01 5.49
CA GLN A 103 11.00 7.07 5.94
C GLN A 103 11.39 5.75 6.64
N PRO A 104 11.70 4.68 5.89
CA PRO A 104 12.12 3.40 6.47
C PRO A 104 13.39 3.47 7.32
N SER A 105 14.19 4.53 7.16
CA SER A 105 15.37 4.81 7.98
C SER A 105 15.06 4.90 9.48
N PHE A 106 13.83 5.27 9.86
CA PHE A 106 13.40 5.33 11.26
C PHE A 106 13.38 3.97 11.96
N ILE A 107 13.23 2.89 11.19
CA ILE A 107 13.28 1.51 11.69
C ILE A 107 14.60 0.82 11.32
N GLY A 108 15.61 1.59 10.92
CA GLY A 108 16.95 1.08 10.57
C GLY A 108 16.99 0.39 9.21
N MET A 109 16.01 0.65 8.32
CA MET A 109 15.98 0.08 6.98
C MET A 109 16.54 1.06 5.95
N GLU A 110 17.51 0.60 5.15
CA GLU A 110 18.07 1.34 4.02
C GLU A 110 17.25 1.11 2.74
N SER A 111 15.92 1.18 2.83
CA SER A 111 15.01 1.08 1.69
C SER A 111 14.36 2.43 1.39
N ALA A 112 13.97 2.61 0.12
CA ALA A 112 13.19 3.78 -0.29
C ALA A 112 11.77 3.71 0.28
N GLY A 113 11.21 4.86 0.63
CA GLY A 113 9.81 4.97 1.07
C GLY A 113 8.81 4.58 -0.02
N ILE A 114 7.54 4.44 0.34
CA ILE A 114 6.47 4.05 -0.59
C ILE A 114 6.27 5.04 -1.75
N HIS A 115 6.48 6.33 -1.50
CA HIS A 115 6.34 7.39 -2.49
C HIS A 115 7.46 7.35 -3.53
N GLU A 116 8.72 7.23 -3.09
CA GLU A 116 9.88 7.05 -3.96
C GLU A 116 9.82 5.73 -4.73
N THR A 117 9.43 4.65 -4.05
CA THR A 117 9.24 3.32 -4.66
C THR A 117 8.21 3.38 -5.79
N THR A 118 7.08 4.06 -5.57
CA THR A 118 6.05 4.26 -6.59
C THR A 118 6.61 5.06 -7.77
N TYR A 119 7.28 6.18 -7.51
CA TYR A 119 7.92 6.99 -8.55
C TYR A 119 8.94 6.19 -9.37
N ASN A 120 9.83 5.46 -8.70
CA ASN A 120 10.87 4.65 -9.32
C ASN A 120 10.27 3.53 -10.18
N SER A 121 9.14 2.93 -9.76
CA SER A 121 8.44 1.92 -10.56
C SER A 121 7.90 2.51 -11.87
N ILE A 122 7.31 3.72 -11.82
CA ILE A 122 6.81 4.42 -13.01
C ILE A 122 7.98 4.87 -13.92
N MET A 123 9.10 5.31 -13.34
CA MET A 123 10.29 5.72 -14.11
C MET A 123 11.01 4.57 -14.80
N LYS A 124 10.79 3.32 -14.37
CA LYS A 124 11.28 2.12 -15.07
C LYS A 124 10.39 1.73 -16.27
N CYS A 125 9.16 2.22 -16.34
CA CYS A 125 8.25 1.99 -17.45
C CYS A 125 8.59 2.87 -18.66
N ASP A 126 8.11 2.47 -19.84
CA ASP A 126 8.20 3.26 -21.07
C ASP A 126 7.59 4.66 -20.87
N ILE A 127 8.22 5.69 -21.45
CA ILE A 127 7.82 7.09 -21.32
C ILE A 127 6.38 7.32 -21.78
N ASP A 128 5.92 6.58 -22.79
CA ASP A 128 4.60 6.75 -23.39
C ASP A 128 3.48 6.35 -22.43
N ILE A 129 3.72 5.39 -21.53
CA ILE A 129 2.71 4.89 -20.59
C ILE A 129 2.73 5.63 -19.24
N ARG A 130 3.79 6.37 -18.91
CA ARG A 130 3.95 7.02 -17.59
C ARG A 130 2.82 7.97 -17.26
N LYS A 131 2.30 8.68 -18.26
CA LYS A 131 1.19 9.63 -18.08
C LYS A 131 -0.05 8.92 -17.52
N ASP A 132 -0.38 7.75 -18.07
CA ASP A 132 -1.54 6.98 -17.64
C ASP A 132 -1.31 6.30 -16.29
N LEU A 133 -0.07 5.87 -16.01
CA LEU A 133 0.33 5.37 -14.69
C LEU A 133 0.19 6.45 -13.60
N TYR A 134 0.67 7.67 -13.84
CA TYR A 134 0.51 8.79 -12.90
C TYR A 134 -0.96 9.19 -12.69
N ALA A 135 -1.78 9.09 -13.72
CA ALA A 135 -3.20 9.39 -13.64
C ALA A 135 -4.02 8.32 -12.90
N ASN A 136 -3.45 7.15 -12.60
CA ASN A 136 -4.14 6.02 -12.00
C ASN A 136 -3.28 5.32 -10.94
N ASN A 137 -2.99 6.02 -9.83
CA ASN A 137 -2.34 5.40 -8.67
C ASN A 137 -3.40 4.81 -7.75
N VAL A 138 -3.51 3.49 -7.67
CA VAL A 138 -4.52 2.79 -6.87
C VAL A 138 -3.89 2.25 -5.58
N LEU A 139 -4.46 2.63 -4.43
CA LEU A 139 -4.06 2.11 -3.13
C LEU A 139 -4.82 0.82 -2.79
N SER A 140 -4.10 -0.18 -2.32
CA SER A 140 -4.61 -1.49 -1.89
C SER A 140 -3.92 -1.96 -0.61
N GLY A 141 -4.58 -2.83 0.15
CA GLY A 141 -4.00 -3.46 1.34
C GLY A 141 -4.26 -2.70 2.64
N GLY A 142 -4.19 -3.43 3.77
CA GLY A 142 -4.56 -2.94 5.09
C GLY A 142 -3.73 -1.75 5.57
N SER A 143 -2.43 -1.73 5.29
CA SER A 143 -1.53 -0.65 5.71
C SER A 143 -1.73 0.64 4.92
N THR A 144 -2.51 0.62 3.82
CA THR A 144 -2.96 1.84 3.13
C THR A 144 -4.27 2.40 3.69
N MET A 145 -4.80 1.81 4.77
CA MET A 145 -6.03 2.29 5.43
C MET A 145 -5.80 3.48 6.36
N TYR A 146 -4.55 3.84 6.66
CA TYR A 146 -4.26 5.00 7.52
C TYR A 146 -4.93 6.27 6.98
N PRO A 147 -5.68 7.01 7.82
CA PRO A 147 -6.21 8.32 7.45
C PRO A 147 -5.09 9.27 7.01
N GLY A 148 -5.32 10.07 5.98
CA GLY A 148 -4.35 11.04 5.46
C GLY A 148 -3.32 10.48 4.48
N ILE A 149 -3.21 9.16 4.29
CA ILE A 149 -2.20 8.57 3.38
C ILE A 149 -2.40 9.00 1.92
N ALA A 150 -3.66 9.09 1.47
CA ALA A 150 -3.98 9.50 0.11
C ALA A 150 -3.64 10.97 -0.12
N ASP A 151 -3.96 11.82 0.86
CA ASP A 151 -3.68 13.26 0.81
C ASP A 151 -2.18 13.51 0.85
N ARG A 152 -1.43 12.76 1.66
CA ARG A 152 0.04 12.83 1.73
C ARG A 152 0.69 12.43 0.40
N MET A 153 0.28 11.29 -0.16
CA MET A 153 0.75 10.81 -1.48
C MET A 153 0.39 11.77 -2.62
N GLN A 154 -0.72 12.50 -2.50
CA GLN A 154 -1.16 13.49 -3.48
C GLN A 154 -0.49 14.86 -3.27
N ALA A 155 -0.05 15.17 -2.05
CA ALA A 155 0.44 16.48 -1.66
C ALA A 155 1.70 16.86 -2.46
N ARG A 156 1.57 17.96 -3.19
CA ARG A 156 2.63 18.53 -4.04
C ARG A 156 3.74 19.23 -3.26
N ARG A 157 3.49 19.58 -2.00
CA ARG A 157 4.36 20.45 -1.20
C ARG A 157 5.51 19.70 -0.51
N PHE A 158 5.40 18.38 -0.30
CA PHE A 158 6.30 17.62 0.58
C PHE A 158 7.19 16.59 -0.15
N LYS A 159 7.57 16.87 -1.41
CA LYS A 159 8.55 16.06 -2.15
C LYS A 159 8.15 14.61 -2.47
N GLU A 160 6.86 14.28 -2.43
CA GLU A 160 6.41 12.93 -2.82
C GLU A 160 6.22 12.81 -4.34
N ILE A 161 5.26 12.02 -4.80
CA ILE A 161 5.12 11.70 -6.24
C ILE A 161 4.98 12.96 -7.11
N THR A 162 4.26 13.99 -6.63
CA THR A 162 4.00 15.21 -7.40
C THR A 162 5.17 16.19 -7.50
N ALA A 163 6.17 16.06 -6.63
CA ALA A 163 7.40 16.83 -6.74
C ALA A 163 8.47 16.11 -7.58
N LEU A 164 8.46 14.77 -7.53
CA LEU A 164 9.36 13.93 -8.32
C LEU A 164 8.92 13.84 -9.79
N ALA A 165 7.61 13.87 -10.04
CA ALA A 165 7.07 13.85 -11.40
C ALA A 165 7.19 15.22 -12.09
N PRO A 166 7.38 15.24 -13.43
CA PRO A 166 7.36 16.49 -14.21
C PRO A 166 6.08 17.29 -13.97
N SER A 167 6.18 18.62 -13.89
CA SER A 167 5.04 19.51 -13.57
C SER A 167 3.88 19.49 -14.56
N THR A 168 4.08 18.85 -15.72
CA THR A 168 3.09 18.62 -16.77
C THR A 168 2.22 17.38 -16.53
N MET A 169 2.63 16.48 -15.62
CA MET A 169 1.89 15.25 -15.31
C MET A 169 0.78 15.52 -14.29
N LYS A 170 -0.41 14.99 -14.56
CA LYS A 170 -1.54 15.03 -13.63
C LYS A 170 -1.53 13.77 -12.77
N ILE A 171 -1.24 13.94 -11.48
CA ILE A 171 -1.25 12.83 -10.52
C ILE A 171 -2.61 12.69 -9.87
N LYS A 172 -3.09 11.45 -9.83
CA LYS A 172 -4.35 11.10 -9.17
C LYS A 172 -4.15 9.85 -8.33
N ILE A 173 -4.36 10.01 -7.03
CA ILE A 173 -4.41 8.91 -6.06
C ILE A 173 -5.86 8.43 -5.94
N ILE A 174 -6.06 7.13 -5.99
CA ILE A 174 -7.36 6.46 -5.93
C ILE A 174 -7.30 5.54 -4.71
N ALA A 175 -8.02 5.91 -3.65
CA ALA A 175 -8.11 5.16 -2.42
C ALA A 175 -9.56 4.70 -2.18
N PRO A 176 -9.97 3.53 -2.73
CA PRO A 176 -11.31 3.00 -2.48
C PRO A 176 -11.54 2.78 -0.97
N PRO A 177 -12.77 2.95 -0.45
CA PRO A 177 -13.07 2.71 0.97
C PRO A 177 -12.83 1.24 1.35
N GLU A 178 -13.21 0.30 0.48
CA GLU A 178 -13.05 -1.15 0.65
C GLU A 178 -11.66 -1.67 0.22
N ARG A 179 -10.62 -0.81 0.23
CA ARG A 179 -9.30 -1.17 -0.30
C ARG A 179 -8.55 -2.26 0.49
N LYS A 180 -8.92 -2.48 1.76
CA LYS A 180 -8.45 -3.62 2.57
C LYS A 180 -8.75 -4.97 1.91
N TYR A 181 -9.89 -5.07 1.20
CA TYR A 181 -10.33 -6.29 0.53
C TYR A 181 -10.22 -6.19 -0.99
N SER A 182 -9.52 -5.19 -1.53
CA SER A 182 -9.54 -4.93 -2.99
C SER A 182 -8.97 -6.07 -3.82
N VAL A 183 -7.95 -6.76 -3.31
CA VAL A 183 -7.38 -7.98 -3.93
C VAL A 183 -8.44 -9.08 -3.99
N TRP A 184 -9.11 -9.36 -2.86
CA TRP A 184 -10.15 -10.40 -2.78
C TRP A 184 -11.36 -10.08 -3.66
N ILE A 185 -11.83 -8.83 -3.65
CA ILE A 185 -12.91 -8.37 -4.51
C ILE A 185 -12.53 -8.54 -5.99
N GLY A 186 -11.28 -8.21 -6.36
CA GLY A 186 -10.77 -8.40 -7.71
C GLY A 186 -10.79 -9.86 -8.14
N GLY A 187 -10.29 -10.77 -7.29
CA GLY A 187 -10.32 -12.21 -7.55
C GLY A 187 -11.74 -12.78 -7.65
N SER A 188 -12.66 -12.35 -6.78
CA SER A 188 -14.07 -12.76 -6.81
C SER A 188 -14.78 -12.34 -8.10
N ILE A 189 -14.55 -11.11 -8.56
CA ILE A 189 -15.07 -10.63 -9.85
C ILE A 189 -14.47 -11.45 -10.99
N LEU A 190 -13.15 -11.60 -11.04
CA LEU A 190 -12.45 -12.33 -12.10
C LEU A 190 -12.91 -13.79 -12.20
N ALA A 191 -13.02 -14.48 -11.05
CA ALA A 191 -13.47 -15.87 -10.97
C ALA A 191 -14.93 -16.05 -11.44
N SER A 192 -15.74 -15.00 -11.36
CA SER A 192 -17.15 -15.01 -11.78
C SER A 192 -17.34 -14.70 -13.27
N LEU A 193 -16.30 -14.27 -13.99
CA LEU A 193 -16.40 -13.99 -15.43
C LEU A 193 -16.46 -15.30 -16.22
N SER A 194 -17.40 -15.40 -17.16
CA SER A 194 -17.52 -16.57 -18.05
C SER A 194 -16.27 -16.77 -18.92
N THR A 195 -15.61 -15.69 -19.33
CA THR A 195 -14.34 -15.73 -20.07
C THR A 195 -13.19 -16.32 -19.25
N PHE A 196 -13.23 -16.20 -17.92
CA PHE A 196 -12.19 -16.73 -17.06
C PHE A 196 -12.25 -18.25 -16.91
N GLN A 197 -13.39 -18.89 -17.19
CA GLN A 197 -13.52 -20.36 -17.16
C GLN A 197 -12.56 -21.05 -18.14
N GLN A 198 -12.24 -20.40 -19.26
CA GLN A 198 -11.30 -20.92 -20.26
C GLN A 198 -9.83 -20.89 -19.77
N MET A 199 -9.55 -20.00 -18.81
CA MET A 199 -8.23 -19.83 -18.20
C MET A 199 -7.96 -20.82 -17.06
N TRP A 200 -8.97 -21.57 -16.61
CA TRP A 200 -8.81 -22.53 -15.53
C TRP A 200 -7.86 -23.66 -15.94
N ILE A 201 -7.07 -24.13 -14.99
CA ILE A 201 -6.26 -25.33 -15.15
C ILE A 201 -7.06 -26.49 -14.58
N SER A 202 -7.51 -27.37 -15.45
CA SER A 202 -8.20 -28.59 -15.05
C SER A 202 -7.22 -29.62 -14.48
N LYS A 203 -7.75 -30.58 -13.70
CA LYS A 203 -6.95 -31.71 -13.21
C LYS A 203 -6.27 -32.47 -14.36
N GLN A 204 -7.00 -32.69 -15.47
CA GLN A 204 -6.47 -33.40 -16.62
C GLN A 204 -5.27 -32.68 -17.24
N GLU A 205 -5.37 -31.36 -17.47
CA GLU A 205 -4.26 -30.58 -18.03
C GLU A 205 -3.04 -30.58 -17.12
N TYR A 206 -3.25 -30.56 -15.80
CA TYR A 206 -2.17 -30.68 -14.82
C TYR A 206 -1.52 -32.07 -14.84
N ASP A 207 -2.29 -33.15 -14.94
CA ASP A 207 -1.75 -34.51 -15.01
C ASP A 207 -0.92 -34.73 -16.28
N GLU A 208 -1.29 -34.09 -17.41
CA GLU A 208 -0.60 -34.21 -18.70
C GLU A 208 0.66 -33.33 -18.81
N SER A 209 0.58 -32.08 -18.37
CA SER A 209 1.64 -31.08 -18.55
C SER A 209 2.44 -30.77 -17.27
N GLY A 210 2.06 -31.37 -16.15
CA GLY A 210 2.67 -31.14 -14.84
C GLY A 210 2.56 -29.68 -14.37
N PRO A 211 3.40 -29.29 -13.39
CA PRO A 211 3.39 -27.94 -12.81
C PRO A 211 3.61 -26.81 -13.81
N SER A 212 4.30 -27.07 -14.92
CA SER A 212 4.62 -26.04 -15.94
C SER A 212 3.39 -25.47 -16.66
N ILE A 213 2.24 -26.13 -16.59
CA ILE A 213 1.01 -25.64 -17.23
C ILE A 213 0.61 -24.23 -16.78
N VAL A 214 0.95 -23.84 -15.55
CA VAL A 214 0.65 -22.51 -15.02
C VAL A 214 1.37 -21.40 -15.79
N HIS A 215 2.60 -21.64 -16.25
CA HIS A 215 3.37 -20.67 -17.03
C HIS A 215 2.86 -20.54 -18.47
N ARG A 216 2.07 -21.50 -18.96
CA ARG A 216 1.47 -21.44 -20.30
C ARG A 216 0.09 -20.76 -20.28
N LYS A 217 -0.67 -20.91 -19.19
CA LYS A 217 -2.03 -20.36 -19.08
C LYS A 217 -2.11 -19.01 -18.36
N CYS A 218 -1.18 -18.70 -17.46
CA CYS A 218 -1.28 -17.53 -16.59
C CYS A 218 -0.22 -16.46 -16.84
N PHE A 219 0.70 -16.67 -17.79
CA PHE A 219 1.79 -15.75 -18.15
C PHE A 219 2.00 -15.72 -19.67
#